data_AF-A0A6B1EFQ6-F1
#
_entry.id   AF-A0A6B1EFQ6-F1
#
_cell.length_a   1.000
_cell.length_b   1.000
_cell.length_c   1.000
_cell.angle_alpha   90.00
_cell.angle_beta   90.00
_cell.angle_gamma   90.00
#
_symmetry.space_group_name_H-M   'P 1'
#
loop_
_entity.id
_entity.type
_entity.pdbx_description
1 polymer ?
#
loop_
_entity_poly.entity_id
_entity_poly.type
_entity_poly.pdbx_seq_one_letter_code
_entity_poly.pdbx_strand_id
1 'polypeptide(L)'
;MAIRENIDVPWQCASGNCGTDRLVVEDGAENLDPPRRRERARLGELVDEGYRLACQTYTRGDVTFSWDPDQVGLDDEPGSSSGGSRAGWAGTG
;
A
#
# COMPACT_ATOMS: atom_id res chain seq x y z
N MET A 1 4.00 11.82 -5.41
CA MET A 1 3.22 10.64 -5.86
C MET A 1 4.24 9.55 -6.14
N ALA A 2 4.23 8.43 -5.39
CA ALA A 2 5.32 7.45 -5.27
C ALA A 2 6.02 7.05 -6.60
N ILE A 3 5.26 6.91 -7.68
CA ILE A 3 5.73 6.58 -9.04
C ILE A 3 6.74 7.60 -9.60
N ARG A 4 6.64 8.88 -9.20
CA ARG A 4 7.50 9.96 -9.70
C ARG A 4 8.84 10.05 -8.95
N GLU A 5 8.89 9.51 -7.75
CA GLU A 5 10.04 9.62 -6.83
C GLU A 5 10.83 8.30 -6.69
N ASN A 6 10.59 7.35 -7.60
CA ASN A 6 11.26 6.04 -7.63
C ASN A 6 11.08 5.22 -6.33
N ILE A 7 9.91 5.34 -5.70
CA ILE A 7 9.54 4.53 -4.54
C ILE A 7 8.89 3.24 -5.05
N ASP A 8 9.45 2.10 -4.66
CA ASP A 8 9.12 0.76 -5.16
C ASP A 8 7.83 0.18 -4.52
N VAL A 9 6.75 0.96 -4.61
CA VAL A 9 5.41 0.50 -4.22
C VAL A 9 4.82 -0.32 -5.38
N PRO A 10 4.36 -1.56 -5.13
CA PRO A 10 3.70 -2.36 -6.16
C PRO A 10 2.52 -1.62 -6.78
N TRP A 11 2.38 -1.65 -8.10
CA TRP A 11 1.28 -0.96 -8.79
C TRP A 11 0.87 -1.69 -10.07
N GLN A 12 -0.37 -1.48 -10.50
CA GLN A 12 -0.91 -2.07 -11.73
C GLN A 12 -1.76 -1.10 -12.55
N CYS A 13 -2.80 -0.50 -11.94
CA CYS A 13 -3.83 0.23 -12.71
C CYS A 13 -3.75 1.76 -12.65
N ALA A 14 -3.06 2.32 -11.65
CA ALA A 14 -3.00 3.76 -11.35
C ALA A 14 -4.36 4.51 -11.26
N SER A 15 -5.47 3.79 -11.19
CA SER A 15 -6.84 4.34 -11.28
C SER A 15 -7.71 4.01 -10.07
N GLY A 16 -7.17 3.32 -9.06
CA GLY A 16 -7.88 2.93 -7.85
C GLY A 16 -8.78 1.70 -8.00
N ASN A 17 -8.59 0.90 -9.07
CA ASN A 17 -9.41 -0.28 -9.35
C ASN A 17 -8.80 -1.59 -8.81
N CYS A 18 -7.48 -1.79 -8.89
CA CYS A 18 -6.86 -3.06 -8.50
C CYS A 18 -6.54 -3.15 -7.00
N GLY A 19 -6.17 -2.02 -6.37
CA GLY A 19 -5.73 -1.99 -4.98
C GLY A 19 -4.34 -2.59 -4.75
N THR A 20 -3.54 -2.91 -5.77
CA THR A 20 -2.16 -3.43 -5.61
C THR A 20 -1.24 -2.46 -4.87
N ASP A 21 -1.53 -1.16 -4.92
CA ASP A 21 -0.70 -0.09 -4.41
C ASP A 21 -1.12 0.38 -3.01
N ARG A 22 -1.45 -0.56 -2.11
CA ARG A 22 -1.85 -0.21 -0.75
C ARG A 22 -0.66 0.25 0.07
N LEU A 23 -0.92 1.28 0.85
CA LEU A 23 -0.05 1.84 1.87
C LEU A 23 -0.79 1.78 3.21
N VAL A 24 -0.04 1.61 4.30
CA VAL A 24 -0.53 1.86 5.65
C VAL A 24 0.08 3.18 6.13
N VAL A 25 -0.75 4.06 6.66
CA VAL A 25 -0.28 5.33 7.24
C VAL A 25 0.26 5.06 8.63
N GLU A 26 1.55 5.31 8.84
CA GLU A 26 2.21 5.14 10.14
C GLU A 26 2.19 6.44 10.95
N ASP A 27 2.34 7.59 10.28
CA ASP A 27 2.37 8.92 10.91
C ASP A 27 1.97 10.03 9.91
N GLY A 28 1.43 11.14 10.41
CA GLY A 28 1.06 12.32 9.60
C GLY A 28 -0.28 12.19 8.85
N ALA A 29 -1.23 11.41 9.37
CA ALA A 29 -2.55 11.22 8.75
C ALA A 29 -3.33 12.54 8.56
N GLU A 30 -3.10 13.52 9.43
CA GLU A 30 -3.67 14.87 9.36
C GLU A 30 -3.24 15.65 8.11
N ASN A 31 -2.11 15.27 7.49
CA ASN A 31 -1.58 15.88 6.27
C ASN A 31 -2.18 15.27 4.99
N LEU A 32 -3.12 14.32 5.12
CA LEU A 32 -3.75 13.64 4.00
C LEU A 32 -5.11 14.24 3.65
N ASP A 33 -5.37 14.31 2.35
CA ASP A 33 -6.75 14.50 1.89
C ASP A 33 -7.62 13.29 2.33
N PRO A 34 -8.90 13.54 2.69
CA PRO A 34 -9.83 12.46 2.98
C PRO A 34 -9.90 11.44 1.84
N PRO A 35 -10.05 10.14 2.14
CA PRO A 35 -10.06 9.12 1.12
C PRO A 35 -11.19 9.36 0.12
N ARG A 36 -10.86 9.24 -1.17
CA ARG A 36 -11.78 9.57 -2.27
C ARG A 36 -12.83 8.47 -2.42
N ARG A 37 -13.96 8.77 -3.07
CA ARG A 37 -15.05 7.80 -3.27
C ARG A 37 -14.59 6.46 -3.84
N ARG A 38 -13.70 6.48 -4.86
CA ARG A 38 -13.20 5.24 -5.48
C ARG A 38 -12.25 4.48 -4.55
N GLU A 39 -11.36 5.19 -3.85
CA GLU A 39 -10.48 4.60 -2.84
C GLU A 39 -11.28 3.91 -1.73
N ARG A 40 -12.30 4.59 -1.17
CA ARG A 40 -13.21 4.02 -0.18
C ARG A 40 -13.95 2.79 -0.71
N ALA A 41 -14.46 2.86 -1.93
CA ALA A 41 -15.15 1.73 -2.54
C ALA A 41 -14.22 0.53 -2.75
N ARG A 42 -12.94 0.77 -3.03
CA ARG A 42 -11.97 -0.30 -3.27
C ARG A 42 -11.43 -0.92 -1.99
N LEU A 43 -11.13 -0.11 -0.99
CA LEU A 43 -10.52 -0.54 0.28
C LEU A 43 -11.54 -1.02 1.32
N GLY A 44 -12.78 -0.54 1.28
CA GLY A 44 -13.79 -0.90 2.28
C GLY A 44 -13.35 -0.53 3.70
N GLU A 45 -13.44 -1.48 4.63
CA GLU A 45 -13.09 -1.32 6.05
C GLU A 45 -11.59 -1.05 6.26
N LEU A 46 -10.72 -1.45 5.31
CA LEU A 46 -9.28 -1.19 5.40
C LEU A 46 -8.95 0.30 5.49
N VAL A 47 -9.83 1.18 4.96
CA VAL A 47 -9.65 2.63 5.10
C VAL A 47 -9.64 3.05 6.57
N ASP A 48 -10.50 2.45 7.38
CA ASP A 48 -10.63 2.77 8.79
C ASP A 48 -9.47 2.17 9.61
N GLU A 49 -8.81 1.15 9.07
CA GLU A 49 -7.54 0.59 9.58
C GLU A 49 -6.30 1.41 9.16
N GLY A 50 -6.49 2.53 8.46
CA GLY A 50 -5.40 3.42 8.03
C GLY A 50 -4.79 3.07 6.68
N TYR A 51 -5.38 2.13 5.92
CA TYR A 51 -4.92 1.84 4.58
C TYR A 51 -5.35 2.92 3.58
N ARG A 52 -4.45 3.17 2.62
CA ARG A 52 -4.60 4.14 1.54
C ARG A 52 -4.15 3.55 0.22
N LEU A 53 -4.63 4.06 -0.91
CA LEU A 53 -4.10 3.71 -2.23
C LEU A 53 -3.11 4.77 -2.69
N ALA A 54 -1.87 4.39 -3.00
CA ALA A 54 -0.83 5.34 -3.42
C ALA A 54 -1.26 6.18 -4.65
N CYS A 55 -2.01 5.58 -5.58
CA CYS A 55 -2.52 6.26 -6.77
C CYS A 55 -3.68 7.22 -6.51
N GLN A 56 -4.34 7.14 -5.35
CA GLN A 56 -5.46 7.99 -4.96
C GLN A 56 -5.12 8.98 -3.84
N THR A 57 -3.95 8.82 -3.20
CA THR A 57 -3.54 9.58 -2.03
C THR A 57 -2.74 10.82 -2.39
N TYR A 58 -3.09 11.94 -1.75
CA TYR A 58 -2.43 13.23 -1.90
C TYR A 58 -2.03 13.73 -0.52
N THR A 59 -0.75 14.09 -0.38
CA THR A 59 -0.16 14.64 0.85
C THR A 59 -0.03 16.15 0.74
N ARG A 60 -0.23 16.87 1.84
CA ARG A 60 -0.01 18.33 1.95
C ARG A 60 1.16 18.70 2.88
N GLY A 61 1.83 17.69 3.41
CA GLY A 61 2.95 17.78 4.34
C GLY A 61 3.64 16.42 4.46
N ASP A 62 4.44 16.27 5.50
CA ASP A 62 5.18 15.04 5.76
C ASP A 62 4.25 13.93 6.25
N VAL A 63 4.41 12.73 5.68
CA VAL A 63 3.64 11.54 6.01
C VAL A 63 4.56 10.34 5.89
N THR A 64 4.47 9.42 6.84
CA THR A 64 5.20 8.16 6.81
C THR A 64 4.24 7.03 6.42
N PHE A 65 4.67 6.20 5.47
CA PHE A 65 3.92 5.05 5.00
C PHE A 65 4.74 3.77 5.10
N SER A 66 4.08 2.65 5.37
CA SER A 66 4.62 1.31 5.19
C SER A 66 3.82 0.55 4.12
N TRP A 67 4.42 -0.48 3.51
CA TRP A 67 3.75 -1.34 2.53
C TRP A 67 4.41 -2.72 2.47
N ASP A 68 3.64 -3.71 2.01
CA ASP A 68 4.16 -5.03 1.65
C ASP A 68 4.64 -5.00 0.19
N PRO A 69 5.93 -5.29 -0.09
CA PRO A 69 6.47 -5.29 -1.45
C PRO A 69 5.95 -6.43 -2.33
N ASP A 70 5.44 -7.51 -1.74
CA ASP A 70 4.96 -8.69 -2.45
C ASP A 70 3.43 -8.70 -2.63
N GLN A 71 2.77 -7.59 -2.29
CA GLN A 71 1.33 -7.48 -2.31
C GLN A 71 0.74 -7.48 -3.74
N VAL A 72 -0.37 -8.20 -3.93
CA VAL A 72 -1.12 -8.26 -5.20
C VAL A 72 -2.44 -7.49 -5.13
N GLY A 73 -3.16 -7.32 -6.25
CA GLY A 73 -4.47 -6.68 -6.22
C GLY A 73 -5.47 -7.41 -5.31
N LEU A 74 -6.42 -6.69 -4.70
CA LEU A 74 -7.34 -7.33 -3.73
C LEU A 74 -8.29 -8.36 -4.37
N ASP A 75 -8.45 -8.34 -5.70
CA ASP A 75 -9.25 -9.32 -6.44
C ASP A 75 -8.39 -10.47 -6.98
N ASP A 76 -7.07 -10.36 -6.88
CA ASP A 76 -6.13 -11.40 -7.25
C ASP A 76 -5.91 -12.29 -6.02
N GLU A 77 -6.41 -13.53 -6.02
CA GLU A 77 -6.37 -14.43 -4.86
C GLU A 77 -4.96 -14.52 -4.25
N PRO A 78 -4.75 -14.15 -2.97
CA PRO A 78 -3.51 -14.43 -2.27
C PRO A 78 -3.49 -15.91 -1.86
N GLY A 79 -3.14 -16.78 -2.81
CA GLY A 79 -3.28 -18.24 -2.65
C GLY A 79 -2.35 -19.13 -3.48
N SER A 80 -1.30 -18.57 -4.10
CA SER A 80 -0.23 -19.39 -4.72
C SER A 80 1.14 -18.80 -4.42
N SER A 81 1.43 -18.61 -3.13
CA SER A 81 2.80 -18.54 -2.63
C SER A 81 3.43 -19.94 -2.67
N SER A 82 3.86 -20.38 -3.84
CA SER A 82 4.87 -21.42 -3.97
C SER A 82 6.22 -20.78 -4.32
N GLY A 83 7.04 -20.54 -3.30
CA GLY A 83 8.49 -20.43 -3.50
C GLY A 83 9.23 -19.44 -2.58
N GLY A 84 9.48 -19.83 -1.33
CA GLY A 84 10.43 -19.11 -0.47
C GLY A 84 10.50 -19.59 0.97
N SER A 85 10.71 -20.88 1.21
CA SER A 85 11.03 -21.36 2.55
C SER A 85 12.45 -20.96 2.97
N ARG A 86 12.54 -20.21 4.07
CA ARG A 86 13.53 -20.28 5.15
C ARG A 86 15.02 -20.01 4.85
N ALA A 87 15.49 -18.85 5.33
CA ALA A 87 16.62 -18.69 6.27
C ALA A 87 16.64 -17.19 6.67
N GLY A 88 16.51 -16.76 7.92
CA GLY A 88 17.33 -17.20 9.04
C GLY A 88 18.75 -16.61 8.93
N TRP A 89 18.91 -15.29 9.04
CA TRP A 89 20.21 -14.72 9.41
C TRP A 89 20.11 -14.13 10.82
N ALA A 90 20.37 -14.99 11.81
CA ALA A 90 20.79 -14.56 13.13
C ALA A 90 22.22 -14.02 13.03
N GLY A 91 22.39 -12.71 13.19
CA GLY A 91 23.70 -12.11 13.39
C GLY A 91 24.15 -12.31 14.84
N THR A 92 25.05 -13.26 15.07
CA THR A 92 25.85 -13.36 16.30
C THR A 92 27.30 -13.61 15.91
N GLY A 93 28.20 -12.75 16.38
CA GLY A 93 29.67 -12.93 16.30
C GLY A 93 30.38 -11.77 15.65
#